data_AF-A0A9D0VK82-F1
#
_entry.id   AF-A0A9D0VK82-F1
#
_cell.length_a   1.000
_cell.length_b   1.000
_cell.length_c   1.000
_cell.angle_alpha   90.00
_cell.angle_beta   90.00
_cell.angle_gamma   90.00
#
_symmetry.space_group_name_H-M   'P 1'
#
loop_
_entity.id
_entity.type
_entity.pdbx_description
1 polymer ?
#
loop_
_entity_poly.entity_id
_entity_poly.type
_entity_poly.pdbx_seq_one_letter_code
_entity_poly.pdbx_strand_id
1 'polypeptide(L)'
;MNQRMIGASQARLNITWDGQNGDLPDSVPFDASDAEIKAWASEALRGGGVPGVTAARRADLQDFVIDRFPATDEMPYNRLFVRPKTPFGIQCG
;
A
#
# COMPACT_ATOMS: atom_id res chain seq x y z
N MET A 1 12.34 17.09 8.06
CA MET A 1 11.83 15.76 7.66
C MET A 1 10.51 15.54 8.40
N ASN A 2 9.38 15.78 7.73
CA ASN A 2 8.05 15.76 8.34
C ASN A 2 7.56 14.32 8.52
N GLN A 3 7.94 13.69 9.64
CA GLN A 3 7.22 12.51 10.13
C GLN A 3 5.89 13.00 10.71
N ARG A 4 4.84 13.10 9.88
CA ARG A 4 3.46 13.18 10.37
C ARG A 4 3.29 12.03 11.36
N MET A 5 3.00 12.33 12.63
CA MET A 5 2.85 11.34 13.69
C MET A 5 1.77 10.34 13.29
N ILE A 6 2.17 9.16 12.82
CA ILE A 6 1.25 8.07 12.57
C ILE A 6 0.77 7.60 13.95
N GLY A 7 -0.51 7.82 14.25
CA GLY A 7 -1.10 7.38 15.50
C GLY A 7 -1.03 5.86 15.66
N ALA A 8 -1.14 5.34 16.88
CA ALA A 8 -1.02 3.91 17.16
C ALA A 8 -2.01 3.01 16.38
N SER A 9 -3.13 3.56 15.93
CA SER A 9 -4.14 2.88 15.10
C SER A 9 -4.01 3.17 13.59
N GLN A 10 -3.03 3.97 13.20
CA GLN A 10 -2.77 4.36 11.82
C GLN A 10 -1.58 3.58 11.28
N ALA A 11 -1.52 3.47 9.96
CA ALA A 11 -0.45 2.78 9.26
C ALA A 11 0.01 3.58 8.04
N ARG A 12 1.29 3.43 7.73
CA ARG A 12 1.83 3.89 6.45
C ARG A 12 1.50 2.86 5.38
N LEU A 13 0.84 3.31 4.32
CA LEU A 13 0.48 2.46 3.18
C LEU A 13 1.52 2.56 2.09
N ASN A 14 2.24 1.47 1.84
CA ASN A 14 3.13 1.34 0.71
C ASN A 14 2.41 0.60 -0.43
N ILE A 15 2.52 1.12 -1.65
CA ILE A 15 1.83 0.61 -2.82
C ILE A 15 2.87 0.26 -3.87
N THR A 16 2.86 -0.99 -4.31
CA THR A 16 3.65 -1.46 -5.45
C THR A 16 2.72 -1.66 -6.65
N TRP A 17 2.93 -0.93 -7.73
CA TRP A 17 2.14 -1.00 -8.96
C TRP A 17 3.06 -0.94 -10.19
N ASP A 18 2.89 -1.88 -11.14
CA ASP A 18 3.66 -1.92 -12.40
C ASP A 18 5.18 -1.80 -12.19
N GLY A 19 5.71 -2.51 -11.19
CA GLY A 19 7.13 -2.47 -10.80
C GLY A 19 7.58 -1.19 -10.08
N GLN A 20 6.71 -0.19 -9.92
CA GLN A 20 6.98 1.04 -9.19
C GLN A 20 6.50 0.91 -7.75
N ASN A 21 7.20 1.56 -6.82
CA ASN A 21 6.89 1.54 -5.39
C ASN A 21 6.74 2.97 -4.89
N GLY A 22 5.69 3.25 -4.13
CA GLY A 22 5.48 4.54 -3.50
C GLY A 22 4.67 4.45 -2.23
N ASP A 23 4.90 5.39 -1.32
CA ASP A 23 4.12 5.52 -0.09
C ASP A 23 2.98 6.50 -0.29
N LEU A 24 1.80 6.14 0.20
CA LEU A 24 0.71 7.10 0.30
C LEU A 24 1.11 8.23 1.27
N PRO A 25 0.92 9.50 0.90
CA PRO A 25 1.26 10.64 1.77
C PRO A 25 0.40 10.71 3.05
N ASP A 26 -0.83 10.21 2.97
CA ASP A 26 -1.78 10.15 4.07
C ASP A 26 -1.75 8.77 4.72
N SER A 27 -1.88 8.73 6.05
CA SER A 27 -1.99 7.48 6.80
C SER A 27 -3.38 6.88 6.66
N VAL A 28 -3.47 5.56 6.76
CA VAL A 28 -4.74 4.83 6.74
C VAL A 28 -4.94 4.07 8.06
N PRO A 29 -6.18 3.75 8.47
CA PRO A 29 -6.41 2.89 9.62
C PRO A 29 -5.77 1.51 9.43
N PHE A 30 -5.05 1.01 10.44
CA PHE A 30 -4.37 -0.29 10.39
C PHE A 30 -5.35 -1.48 10.42
N ASP A 31 -6.50 -1.26 11.04
CA ASP A 31 -7.59 -2.23 11.21
C ASP A 31 -8.62 -2.20 10.06
N ALA A 32 -8.49 -1.28 9.10
CA ALA A 32 -9.32 -1.23 7.91
C ALA A 32 -9.32 -2.58 7.17
N SER A 33 -10.43 -2.90 6.51
CA SER A 33 -10.53 -4.14 5.73
C SER A 33 -9.64 -4.09 4.49
N ASP A 34 -9.26 -5.26 3.99
CA ASP A 34 -8.46 -5.35 2.76
C ASP A 34 -9.15 -4.69 1.56
N ALA A 35 -10.49 -4.79 1.51
CA ALA A 35 -11.28 -4.17 0.45
C ALA A 35 -11.21 -2.64 0.50
N GLU A 36 -11.30 -2.04 1.70
CA GLU A 36 -11.18 -0.59 1.89
C GLU A 36 -9.77 -0.09 1.53
N ILE A 37 -8.73 -0.77 2.02
CA ILE A 37 -7.33 -0.42 1.73
C ILE A 37 -7.07 -0.46 0.21
N LYS A 38 -7.56 -1.50 -0.47
CA LYS A 38 -7.45 -1.62 -1.94
C LYS A 38 -8.22 -0.52 -2.67
N ALA A 39 -9.40 -0.14 -2.19
CA ALA A 39 -10.19 0.93 -2.77
C ALA A 39 -9.45 2.28 -2.69
N TRP A 40 -8.94 2.65 -1.50
CA TRP A 40 -8.18 3.88 -1.30
C TRP A 40 -6.89 3.90 -2.13
N ALA A 41 -6.15 2.80 -2.15
CA ALA A 41 -4.93 2.69 -2.95
C ALA A 41 -5.24 2.80 -4.45
N SER A 42 -6.34 2.20 -4.92
CA SER A 42 -6.76 2.31 -6.33
C SER A 42 -7.14 3.74 -6.69
N GLU A 43 -7.84 4.44 -5.79
CA GLU A 43 -8.17 5.86 -5.96
C GLU A 43 -6.92 6.73 -6.02
N ALA A 44 -5.97 6.53 -5.09
CA ALA A 44 -4.71 7.27 -5.05
C ALA A 44 -3.87 7.06 -6.33
N LEU A 45 -3.79 5.82 -6.83
CA LEU A 45 -3.10 5.52 -8.09
C LEU A 45 -3.78 6.18 -9.29
N ARG A 46 -5.12 6.16 -9.35
CA ARG A 46 -5.89 6.79 -10.44
C ARG A 46 -5.75 8.31 -10.43
N GLY A 47 -5.70 8.92 -9.25
CA GLY A 47 -5.51 10.35 -9.05
C GLY A 47 -4.07 10.83 -9.18
N GLY A 48 -3.08 9.93 -9.20
CA GLY A 48 -1.66 10.29 -9.18
C GLY A 48 -1.18 10.81 -7.82
N GLY A 49 -1.87 10.44 -6.74
CA GLY A 49 -1.58 10.85 -5.36
C GLY A 49 -0.46 10.06 -4.68
N VAL A 50 0.18 9.12 -5.38
CA VAL A 50 1.26 8.28 -4.86
C VAL A 50 2.61 8.75 -5.44
N PRO A 51 3.44 9.47 -4.67
CA PRO A 51 4.74 9.91 -5.13
C PRO A 51 5.63 8.73 -5.55
N GLY A 52 6.30 8.84 -6.70
CA GLY A 52 7.15 7.78 -7.23
C GLY A 52 6.41 6.70 -8.02
N VAL A 53 5.08 6.77 -8.11
CA VAL A 53 4.27 5.88 -8.97
C VAL A 53 3.55 6.70 -10.02
N THR A 54 3.69 6.29 -11.28
CA THR A 54 2.98 6.92 -12.40
C THR A 54 1.47 6.75 -12.26
N ALA A 55 0.73 7.84 -12.43
CA ALA A 55 -0.73 7.82 -12.34
C ALA A 55 -1.35 6.81 -13.31
N ALA A 56 -2.15 5.89 -12.79
CA ALA A 56 -2.72 4.78 -13.55
C ALA A 56 -4.25 4.86 -13.51
N ARG A 57 -4.85 5.51 -14.52
CA ARG A 57 -6.31 5.77 -14.59
C ARG A 57 -7.18 4.50 -14.55
N ARG A 58 -6.60 3.34 -14.86
CA ARG A 58 -7.27 2.03 -14.83
C ARG A 58 -6.71 1.10 -13.74
N ALA A 59 -5.99 1.63 -12.75
CA ALA A 59 -5.48 0.81 -11.65
C ALA A 59 -6.64 0.13 -10.93
N ASP A 60 -6.55 -1.19 -10.80
CA ASP A 60 -7.45 -2.02 -9.98
C ASP A 60 -6.58 -2.97 -9.15
N LEU A 61 -6.70 -2.83 -7.82
CA LEU A 61 -5.92 -3.59 -6.85
C LEU A 61 -6.71 -4.76 -6.25
N GLN A 62 -7.85 -5.15 -6.84
CA GLN A 62 -8.65 -6.27 -6.32
C GLN A 62 -7.87 -7.58 -6.18
N ASP A 63 -7.01 -7.91 -7.17
CA ASP A 63 -6.18 -9.12 -7.17
C ASP A 63 -4.86 -8.98 -6.37
N PHE A 64 -4.66 -7.84 -5.71
CA PHE A 64 -3.45 -7.58 -4.92
C PHE A 64 -3.59 -8.18 -3.52
N VAL A 65 -2.46 -8.38 -2.87
CA VAL A 65 -2.41 -8.84 -1.47
C VAL A 65 -1.98 -7.69 -0.58
N ILE A 66 -2.46 -7.72 0.66
CA ILE A 66 -2.09 -6.76 1.71
C ILE A 66 -1.30 -7.49 2.78
N ASP A 67 -0.05 -7.08 2.97
CA ASP A 67 0.74 -7.53 4.10
C ASP A 67 0.65 -6.48 5.23
N ARG A 68 0.37 -6.95 6.45
CA ARG A 68 0.20 -6.09 7.63
C ARG A 68 1.37 -6.30 8.59
N PHE A 69 2.09 -5.22 8.88
CA PHE A 69 3.20 -5.22 9.83
C PHE A 69 2.86 -4.29 11.00
N PRO A 70 2.60 -4.84 12.20
CA PRO A 70 2.37 -4.01 13.37
C PRO A 70 3.65 -3.26 13.76
N ALA A 71 3.50 -2.18 14.52
CA ALA A 71 4.61 -1.46 15.12
C ALA A 71 5.44 -2.39 16.03
N THR A 72 6.77 -2.23 15.98
CA THR A 72 7.75 -2.93 16.82
C THR A 72 8.67 -1.92 17.50
N ASP A 73 9.48 -2.34 18.47
CA ASP A 73 10.46 -1.47 19.14
C ASP A 73 11.48 -0.87 18.15
N GLU A 74 11.78 -1.59 17.06
CA GLU A 74 12.68 -1.14 15.98
C GLU A 74 11.97 -0.25 14.94
N MET A 75 10.64 -0.40 14.79
CA MET A 75 9.82 0.42 13.90
C MET A 75 8.54 0.88 14.61
N PRO A 76 8.51 2.12 15.14
CA PRO A 76 7.48 2.56 16.07
C PRO A 76 6.13 2.92 15.41
N TYR A 77 5.84 2.43 14.21
CA TYR A 77 4.61 2.71 13.48
C TYR A 77 4.16 1.50 12.65
N ASN A 78 2.84 1.34 12.49
CA ASN A 78 2.29 0.26 11.68
C ASN A 78 2.54 0.50 10.19
N ARG A 79 2.70 -0.58 9.43
CA ARG A 79 2.88 -0.53 7.98
C ARG A 79 1.97 -1.51 7.29
N LEU A 80 1.44 -1.08 6.16
CA LEU A 80 0.65 -1.89 5.26
C LEU A 80 1.34 -1.87 3.89
N PHE A 81 1.47 -3.02 3.26
CA PHE A 81 2.04 -3.14 1.92
C PHE A 81 1.02 -3.74 0.97
N VAL A 82 0.70 -3.01 -0.08
CA VAL A 82 -0.11 -3.49 -1.21
C VAL A 82 0.84 -3.90 -2.32
N ARG A 83 0.82 -5.17 -2.68
CA ARG A 83 1.67 -5.70 -3.75
C ARG A 83 0.91 -6.69 -4.63
N PRO A 84 1.32 -6.85 -5.90
CA PRO A 84 0.71 -7.86 -6.74
C PRO A 84 0.90 -9.23 -6.10
N LYS A 85 -0.12 -10.09 -6.22
CA LYS A 85 -0.01 -11.48 -5.81
C LYS A 85 1.11 -12.12 -6.62
N THR A 86 2.15 -12.61 -5.94
CA THR A 86 3.18 -13.41 -6.59
C THR A 86 2.51 -14.66 -7.16
N PRO A 87 2.51 -14.89 -8.49
CA PRO A 87 2.06 -16.16 -9.02
C PRO A 87 3.08 -17.21 -8.60
N PHE A 88 2.73 -18.06 -7.64
CA PHE A 88 3.51 -19.26 -7.38
C PHE A 88 3.32 -20.20 -8.58
N GLY A 89 4.37 -20.34 -9.39
CA GLY A 89 4.46 -21.35 -10.44
C GLY A 89 3.82 -20.97 -11.78
N ILE A 90 4.55 -20.21 -12.59
CA ILE A 90 4.68 -20.61 -14.00
C ILE A 90 6.13 -21.07 -14.13
N GLN A 91 6.32 -22.38 -13.96
CA GLN A 91 7.56 -23.01 -14.44
C GLN A 91 7.71 -22.70 -15.91
N CYS A 92 8.96 -22.44 -16.30
CA CYS A 92 9.43 -22.30 -17.66
C CYS A 92 8.71 -23.24 -18.64
N GLY A 93 8.35 -22.70 -19.81
CA GLY A 93 7.96 -23.52 -20.96
C GLY A 93 9.10 -24.38 -21.48
#